data_AF-A0AB36FP49-F1
#
_entry.id   AF-A0AB36FP49-F1
#
_cell.length_a   1.000
_cell.length_b   1.000
_cell.length_c   1.000
_cell.angle_alpha   90.00
_cell.angle_beta   90.00
_cell.angle_gamma   90.00
#
_symmetry.space_group_name_H-M   'P 1'
#
loop_
_entity.id
_entity.type
_entity.pdbx_description
1 polymer ?
#
loop_
_entity_poly.entity_id
_entity_poly.type
_entity_poly.pdbx_seq_one_letter_code
_entity_poly.pdbx_strand_id
1 'polypeptide(L)'
;MGSTLCTLVCALFTFSHAQDPISYNIQGVEDDKLRNNIRLHLNSLDVEKSLLTDPYWQDEVGETVATAVQPYGYYNSETKVSIEEGDKVTVNVALNAPLTINKVTREIIGAGREDKAFRERFNSLKLKEGDVLNQTIYESFKSSMFNYALSNGYFDYFWQATRLDLVRDEKQANVLLIAQSGPQYQFGELKFIGDDKAKAIIERLKPFKTGDAYSSATLADFNRSLNQSGYFTRVIARPVVSEADGLLVPVEVSLLHRPTDAFNVSVGAATDTGPRVRLGWERPWVNSKGHSVSSDIFISAPEQSVTADYRIPMRNITRDYASIEAGYQFIEYSNTSFESETLSLSAHRYWQHDNSPWQHDGSVTYLRETYDQGELSTNTTSLVLPGYSLTYRDKDSELNINNGTYLQMLTQIGREGYGSDIDFAKAVVEATLIRTFNNVHRITIRGEAGVIKTNSFDEVPTSLRFYAGGDKSVRGFDYREISPTAEVIDPETGELIVDSIGGKYLATSSVEYAYQVADNWRVAAFVDAGTATNDSSTTLTYSVGPGVHWLSPIGPVRLYVARGFAPDENTWQLHILLGPEL
;
A
#
# COMPACT_ATOMS: atom_id res chain seq x y z
N MET A 1 64.33 -5.61 -34.84
CA MET A 1 64.16 -4.15 -35.05
C MET A 1 63.06 -3.69 -34.11
N GLY A 2 63.32 -2.66 -33.30
CA GLY A 2 62.41 -2.17 -32.25
C GLY A 2 62.40 -3.03 -30.98
N SER A 3 62.55 -2.58 -29.72
CA SER A 3 62.50 -1.24 -29.07
C SER A 3 61.28 -0.40 -29.47
N THR A 4 60.42 0.14 -28.62
CA THR A 4 60.46 0.53 -27.18
C THR A 4 58.97 0.61 -26.73
N LEU A 5 58.53 0.78 -25.48
CA LEU A 5 59.11 1.24 -24.20
C LEU A 5 58.36 0.58 -23.02
N CYS A 6 58.86 0.68 -21.79
CA CYS A 6 58.12 0.33 -20.56
C CYS A 6 57.55 1.61 -19.92
N THR A 7 56.24 1.69 -19.68
CA THR A 7 55.61 2.85 -19.05
C THR A 7 54.86 2.43 -17.79
N LEU A 8 55.49 2.65 -16.64
CA LEU A 8 54.92 2.40 -15.32
C LEU A 8 53.90 3.52 -14.98
N VAL A 9 52.61 3.21 -14.96
CA VAL A 9 51.58 4.17 -14.53
C VAL A 9 51.50 4.18 -13.00
N CYS A 10 52.33 4.99 -12.36
CA CYS A 10 52.11 5.36 -10.96
C CYS A 10 50.91 6.30 -10.89
N ALA A 11 49.77 5.79 -10.40
CA ALA A 11 48.63 6.61 -10.04
C ALA A 11 49.01 7.50 -8.85
N LEU A 12 49.13 8.81 -9.09
CA LEU A 12 49.24 9.82 -8.05
C LEU A 12 47.93 9.88 -7.26
N PHE A 13 47.84 9.10 -6.18
CA PHE A 13 46.90 9.39 -5.10
C PHE A 13 47.37 10.66 -4.40
N THR A 14 46.88 11.81 -4.86
CA THR A 14 46.84 13.02 -4.04
C THR A 14 45.91 12.74 -2.88
N PHE A 15 46.48 12.40 -1.72
CA PHE A 15 45.77 12.49 -0.45
C PHE A 15 45.42 13.97 -0.26
N SER A 16 44.18 14.34 -0.57
CA SER A 16 43.58 15.52 0.05
C SER A 16 43.58 15.24 1.55
N HIS A 17 44.46 15.93 2.29
CA HIS A 17 44.32 16.01 3.73
C HIS A 17 42.99 16.71 4.01
N ALA A 18 41.95 15.93 4.32
CA ALA A 18 40.80 16.47 5.01
C ALA A 18 41.32 17.05 6.32
N GLN A 19 41.20 18.36 6.49
CA GLN A 19 41.48 18.98 7.78
C GLN A 19 40.54 18.38 8.82
N ASP A 20 41.07 18.06 10.01
CA ASP A 20 40.24 17.69 11.14
C ASP A 20 39.30 18.87 11.46
N PRO A 21 37.97 18.68 11.48
CA PRO A 21 37.02 19.76 11.65
C PRO A 21 37.21 20.44 13.01
N ILE A 22 37.30 21.77 13.00
CA ILE A 22 37.58 22.57 14.20
C ILE A 22 36.47 22.38 15.23
N SER A 23 36.85 21.89 16.41
CA SER A 23 35.92 21.71 17.52
C SER A 23 35.77 23.00 18.32
N TYR A 24 34.68 23.73 18.05
CA TYR A 24 34.34 24.97 18.75
C TYR A 24 33.66 24.71 20.11
N ASN A 25 34.30 25.17 21.19
CA ASN A 25 33.74 25.20 22.54
C ASN A 25 33.05 26.55 22.78
N ILE A 26 31.72 26.57 22.73
CA ILE A 26 30.92 27.80 22.81
C ILE A 26 30.53 28.07 24.27
N GLN A 27 30.97 29.20 24.82
CA GLN A 27 30.68 29.64 26.19
C GLN A 27 29.85 30.93 26.20
N GLY A 28 29.13 31.20 27.30
CA GLY A 28 28.26 32.38 27.46
C GLY A 28 26.85 32.24 26.88
N VAL A 29 26.51 31.08 26.32
CA VAL A 29 25.18 30.78 25.74
C VAL A 29 24.59 29.57 26.47
N GLU A 30 23.53 29.80 27.26
CA GLU A 30 22.84 28.73 28.02
C GLU A 30 21.87 27.90 27.15
N ASP A 31 21.16 28.53 26.21
CA ASP A 31 20.20 27.86 25.34
C ASP A 31 20.86 26.92 24.32
N ASP A 32 20.52 25.64 24.37
CA ASP A 32 21.10 24.61 23.50
C ASP A 32 20.77 24.77 22.02
N LYS A 33 19.62 25.33 21.66
CA LYS A 33 19.27 25.58 20.25
C LYS A 33 20.12 26.71 19.70
N LEU A 34 20.30 27.78 20.46
CA LEU A 34 21.16 28.90 20.08
C LEU A 34 22.63 28.45 19.98
N ARG A 35 23.12 27.68 20.97
CA ARG A 35 24.47 27.09 20.98
C ARG A 35 24.70 26.18 19.77
N ASN A 36 23.70 25.37 19.40
CA ASN A 36 23.80 24.52 18.23
C ASN A 36 23.72 25.30 16.91
N ASN A 37 22.90 26.37 16.83
CA ASN A 37 22.85 27.21 15.65
C ASN A 37 24.19 27.92 15.40
N ILE A 38 24.81 28.46 16.46
CA ILE A 38 26.16 29.04 16.39
C ILE A 38 27.17 28.00 15.88
N ARG A 39 27.16 26.77 16.42
CA ARG A 39 28.05 25.69 15.97
C ARG A 39 27.86 25.36 14.48
N LEU A 40 26.63 25.31 14.00
CA LEU A 40 26.34 25.03 12.58
C LEU A 40 26.90 26.12 11.65
N HIS A 41 26.82 27.39 12.05
CA HIS A 41 27.39 28.50 11.28
C HIS A 41 28.92 28.48 11.31
N LEU A 42 29.53 28.28 12.49
CA LEU A 42 30.99 28.18 12.63
C LEU A 42 31.60 26.99 11.86
N ASN A 43 30.88 25.87 11.77
CA ASN A 43 31.29 24.71 10.98
C ASN A 43 31.16 24.93 9.46
N SER A 44 30.58 26.04 9.00
CA SER A 44 30.52 26.42 7.59
C SER A 44 31.65 27.35 7.14
N LEU A 45 32.47 27.84 8.09
CA LEU A 45 33.70 28.57 7.79
C LEU A 45 34.81 27.61 7.34
N ASP A 46 35.27 27.77 6.11
CA ASP A 46 36.43 27.06 5.56
C ASP A 46 37.71 27.80 5.96
N VAL A 47 38.20 27.52 7.17
CA VAL A 47 39.33 28.22 7.80
C VAL A 47 40.30 27.25 8.45
N GLU A 48 41.60 27.44 8.21
CA GLU A 48 42.62 26.69 8.95
C GLU A 48 42.68 27.19 10.41
N LYS A 49 42.78 26.26 11.37
CA LYS A 49 42.89 26.58 12.80
C LYS A 49 44.06 27.51 13.14
N SER A 50 45.16 27.41 12.38
CA SER A 50 46.35 28.27 12.45
C SER A 50 46.05 29.75 12.17
N LEU A 51 44.99 30.03 11.41
CA LEU A 51 44.61 31.39 10.99
C LEU A 51 43.64 32.06 11.99
N LEU A 52 43.08 31.33 12.95
CA LEU A 52 42.18 31.88 13.98
C LEU A 52 42.87 32.83 14.98
N THR A 53 44.19 32.97 14.91
CA THR A 53 44.95 34.03 15.61
C THR A 53 45.04 35.35 14.82
N ASP A 54 44.68 35.34 13.54
CA ASP A 54 44.64 36.54 12.69
C ASP A 54 43.40 37.40 13.04
N PRO A 55 43.53 38.72 13.22
CA PRO A 55 42.41 39.62 13.44
C PRO A 55 41.27 39.46 12.42
N TYR A 56 41.59 39.25 11.14
CA TYR A 56 40.57 39.09 10.09
C TYR A 56 39.66 37.89 10.35
N TRP A 57 40.23 36.74 10.74
CA TRP A 57 39.45 35.55 11.03
C TRP A 57 38.74 35.60 12.39
N GLN A 58 39.25 36.40 13.33
CA GLN A 58 38.53 36.68 14.59
C GLN A 58 37.30 37.55 14.35
N ASP A 59 37.39 38.55 13.47
CA ASP A 59 36.26 39.35 13.02
C ASP A 59 35.25 38.50 12.22
N GLU A 60 35.70 37.66 11.28
CA GLU A 60 34.85 36.74 10.50
C GLU A 60 34.08 35.74 11.40
N VAL A 61 34.74 35.16 12.41
CA VAL A 61 34.09 34.34 13.44
C VAL A 61 33.10 35.17 14.26
N GLY A 62 33.43 36.42 14.56
CA GLY A 62 32.54 37.38 15.22
C GLY A 62 31.26 37.64 14.44
N GLU A 63 31.36 37.96 13.15
CA GLU A 63 30.24 38.18 12.23
C GLU A 63 29.42 36.91 12.02
N THR A 64 30.06 35.75 11.97
CA THR A 64 29.40 34.45 11.85
C THR A 64 28.57 34.11 13.08
N VAL A 65 29.11 34.34 14.29
CA VAL A 65 28.35 34.19 15.54
C VAL A 65 27.20 35.19 15.60
N ALA A 66 27.44 36.45 15.26
CA ALA A 66 26.41 37.49 15.25
C ALA A 66 25.26 37.10 14.30
N THR A 67 25.57 36.66 13.09
CA THR A 67 24.59 36.16 12.10
C THR A 67 23.80 34.96 12.64
N ALA A 68 24.44 34.06 13.39
CA ALA A 68 23.76 32.92 13.99
C ALA A 68 22.80 33.27 15.15
N VAL A 69 23.00 34.40 15.85
CA VAL A 69 22.16 34.78 17.00
C VAL A 69 21.13 35.88 16.69
N GLN A 70 21.33 36.65 15.63
CA GLN A 70 20.40 37.67 15.14
C GLN A 70 18.96 37.17 14.91
N PRO A 71 18.70 35.98 14.30
CA PRO A 71 17.34 35.45 14.14
C PRO A 71 16.57 35.24 15.44
N TYR A 72 17.27 35.20 16.58
CA TYR A 72 16.74 35.02 17.93
C TYR A 72 16.74 36.33 18.75
N GLY A 73 16.96 37.48 18.09
CA GLY A 73 16.82 38.82 18.67
C GLY A 73 18.12 39.44 19.19
N TYR A 74 19.24 38.73 19.19
CA TYR A 74 20.52 39.20 19.76
C TYR A 74 21.35 40.03 18.77
N TYR A 75 20.83 41.19 18.36
CA TYR A 75 21.50 42.10 17.39
C TYR A 75 22.70 42.87 17.94
N ASN A 76 22.89 42.86 19.26
CA ASN A 76 23.94 43.59 19.96
C ASN A 76 24.95 42.63 20.62
N SER A 77 25.07 41.40 20.13
CA SER A 77 25.97 40.39 20.67
C SER A 77 27.45 40.71 20.40
N GLU A 78 28.31 40.45 21.38
CA GLU A 78 29.76 40.53 21.27
C GLU A 78 30.39 39.12 21.30
N THR A 79 31.44 38.91 20.52
CA THR A 79 32.15 37.62 20.42
C THR A 79 33.63 37.84 20.70
N LYS A 80 34.23 36.96 21.53
CA LYS A 80 35.68 36.91 21.74
C LYS A 80 36.20 35.50 21.52
N VAL A 81 37.08 35.35 20.55
CA VAL A 81 37.74 34.07 20.23
C VAL A 81 38.98 33.93 21.10
N SER A 82 39.19 32.73 21.65
CA SER A 82 40.36 32.37 22.45
C SER A 82 40.78 30.95 22.11
N ILE A 83 42.09 30.71 22.02
CA ILE A 83 42.66 29.40 21.70
C ILE A 83 43.48 28.96 22.92
N GLU A 84 43.14 27.82 23.50
CA GLU A 84 43.78 27.28 24.70
C GLU A 84 44.86 26.25 24.34
N GLU A 85 45.88 26.10 25.20
CA GLU A 85 46.87 25.03 25.07
C GLU A 85 46.17 23.65 25.17
N GLY A 86 46.35 22.80 24.17
CA GLY A 86 45.63 21.52 24.07
C GLY A 86 44.52 21.51 23.01
N ASP A 87 44.68 22.30 21.94
CA ASP A 87 43.97 22.15 20.67
C ASP A 87 42.46 22.50 20.67
N LYS A 88 41.96 23.24 21.67
CA LYS A 88 40.57 23.70 21.74
C LYS A 88 40.40 25.17 21.39
N VAL A 89 39.44 25.45 20.51
CA VAL A 89 39.01 26.82 20.18
C VAL A 89 37.80 27.16 21.05
N THR A 90 38.00 28.05 22.03
CA THR A 90 36.94 28.54 22.93
C THR A 90 36.38 29.86 22.37
N VAL A 91 35.10 29.86 22.00
CA VAL A 91 34.36 31.03 21.51
C VAL A 91 33.48 31.54 22.64
N ASN A 92 33.86 32.67 23.23
CA ASN A 92 33.13 33.33 24.31
C ASN A 92 32.13 34.31 23.70
N VAL A 93 30.83 34.04 23.86
CA VAL A 93 29.76 34.84 23.27
C VAL A 93 29.00 35.58 24.38
N ALA A 94 29.06 36.91 24.36
CA ALA A 94 28.23 37.76 25.19
C ALA A 94 27.01 38.20 24.36
N LEU A 95 25.89 37.49 24.52
CA LEU A 95 24.67 37.75 23.75
C LEU A 95 24.08 39.15 23.92
N ASN A 96 24.40 39.80 25.06
CA ASN A 96 23.79 41.05 25.51
C ASN A 96 22.24 40.98 25.58
N ALA A 97 21.59 42.09 25.88
CA ALA A 97 20.12 42.12 25.96
C ALA A 97 19.51 42.00 24.54
N PRO A 98 18.58 41.05 24.31
CA PRO A 98 17.95 40.88 23.01
C PRO A 98 16.98 42.03 22.71
N LEU A 99 16.64 42.20 21.44
CA LEU A 99 15.55 43.08 21.02
C LEU A 99 14.22 42.47 21.46
N THR A 100 13.37 43.27 22.11
CA THR A 100 11.99 42.91 22.45
C THR A 100 11.00 43.58 21.51
N ILE A 101 9.85 42.93 21.30
CA ILE A 101 8.80 43.45 20.44
C ILE A 101 8.08 44.60 21.15
N ASN A 102 8.20 45.81 20.60
CA ASN A 102 7.53 47.01 21.12
C ASN A 102 6.14 47.22 20.51
N LYS A 103 5.93 46.82 19.25
CA LYS A 103 4.63 46.96 18.59
C LYS A 103 4.42 45.92 17.49
N VAL A 104 3.22 45.33 17.45
CA VAL A 104 2.76 44.46 16.36
C VAL A 104 1.54 45.09 15.70
N THR A 105 1.74 45.69 14.52
CA THR A 105 0.66 46.22 13.69
C THR A 105 0.34 45.21 12.60
N ARG A 106 -0.89 44.70 12.56
CA ARG A 106 -1.31 43.71 11.55
C ARG A 106 -2.73 43.97 11.05
N GLU A 107 -2.94 43.80 9.75
CA GLU A 107 -4.23 44.03 9.10
C GLU A 107 -4.44 43.02 7.95
N ILE A 108 -5.70 42.62 7.74
CA ILE A 108 -6.16 41.85 6.59
C ILE A 108 -7.14 42.71 5.80
N ILE A 109 -6.89 42.86 4.51
CA ILE A 109 -7.74 43.53 3.54
C ILE A 109 -8.26 42.46 2.56
N GLY A 110 -9.49 42.61 2.08
CA GLY A 110 -10.15 41.63 1.18
C GLY A 110 -11.00 40.58 1.91
N ALA A 111 -11.47 39.57 1.16
CA ALA A 111 -12.45 38.60 1.64
C ALA A 111 -11.97 37.72 2.82
N GLY A 112 -10.66 37.50 2.95
CA GLY A 112 -10.05 36.75 4.05
C GLY A 112 -10.20 37.42 5.43
N ARG A 113 -10.68 38.66 5.49
CA ARG A 113 -11.09 39.33 6.74
C ARG A 113 -12.39 38.76 7.30
N GLU A 114 -13.32 38.37 6.43
CA GLU A 114 -14.62 37.83 6.82
C GLU A 114 -14.61 36.30 6.95
N ASP A 115 -13.74 35.61 6.19
CA ASP A 115 -13.48 34.18 6.37
C ASP A 115 -12.95 33.89 7.79
N LYS A 116 -13.68 33.04 8.51
CA LYS A 116 -13.37 32.69 9.89
C LYS A 116 -12.01 31.97 10.02
N ALA A 117 -11.72 31.01 9.17
CA ALA A 117 -10.54 30.16 9.28
C ALA A 117 -9.25 30.91 8.86
N PHE A 118 -9.35 31.76 7.83
CA PHE A 118 -8.28 32.69 7.42
C PHE A 118 -7.97 33.68 8.55
N ARG A 119 -9.01 34.30 9.14
CA ARG A 119 -8.88 35.23 10.26
C ARG A 119 -8.30 34.56 11.52
N GLU A 120 -8.75 33.35 11.86
CA GLU A 120 -8.19 32.57 12.99
C GLU A 120 -6.71 32.25 12.77
N ARG A 121 -6.33 31.81 11.55
CA ARG A 121 -4.92 31.56 11.21
C ARG A 121 -4.08 32.83 11.25
N PHE A 122 -4.55 33.95 10.71
CA PHE A 122 -3.82 35.22 10.78
C PHE A 122 -3.70 35.75 12.21
N ASN A 123 -4.72 35.54 13.05
CA ASN A 123 -4.68 35.89 14.46
C ASN A 123 -3.68 35.03 15.26
N SER A 124 -3.35 33.82 14.79
CA SER A 124 -2.45 32.85 15.46
C SER A 124 -0.95 33.22 15.47
N LEU A 125 -0.54 34.35 14.88
CA LEU A 125 0.82 34.88 15.02
C LEU A 125 1.25 34.86 16.49
N LYS A 126 2.30 34.10 16.80
CA LYS A 126 2.77 33.87 18.17
C LYS A 126 3.53 35.05 18.77
N LEU A 127 3.95 36.00 17.93
CA LEU A 127 4.75 37.17 18.27
C LEU A 127 3.86 38.31 18.80
N LYS A 128 4.07 38.70 20.05
CA LYS A 128 3.31 39.72 20.79
C LYS A 128 4.23 40.80 21.35
N GLU A 129 3.64 41.91 21.76
CA GLU A 129 4.32 42.96 22.52
C GLU A 129 4.91 42.40 23.82
N GLY A 130 6.17 42.74 24.11
CA GLY A 130 6.97 42.23 25.23
C GLY A 130 7.77 40.94 24.94
N ASP A 131 7.45 40.19 23.88
CA ASP A 131 8.21 38.99 23.52
C ASP A 131 9.64 39.33 23.06
N VAL A 132 10.58 38.41 23.24
CA VAL A 132 11.89 38.46 22.56
C VAL A 132 11.69 38.27 21.06
N LEU A 133 12.33 39.10 20.25
CA LEU A 133 12.27 39.01 18.79
C LEU A 133 12.73 37.62 18.31
N ASN A 134 11.89 36.94 17.54
CA ASN A 134 12.27 35.73 16.83
C ASN A 134 11.86 35.84 15.36
N GLN A 135 12.85 36.01 14.48
CA GLN A 135 12.63 36.15 13.04
C GLN A 135 12.09 34.86 12.41
N THR A 136 12.46 33.69 12.93
CA THR A 136 11.93 32.40 12.45
C THR A 136 10.41 32.32 12.65
N ILE A 137 9.86 32.85 13.75
CA ILE A 137 8.41 32.95 13.97
C ILE A 137 7.77 33.92 12.96
N TYR A 138 8.40 35.05 12.68
CA TYR A 138 7.92 36.05 11.72
C TYR A 138 7.86 35.50 10.28
N GLU A 139 8.96 34.92 9.78
CA GLU A 139 9.02 34.40 8.41
C GLU A 139 8.19 33.12 8.25
N SER A 140 8.22 32.19 9.21
CA SER A 140 7.35 31.00 9.15
C SER A 140 5.87 31.36 9.17
N PHE A 141 5.46 32.40 9.91
CA PHE A 141 4.09 32.92 9.85
C PHE A 141 3.77 33.44 8.44
N LYS A 142 4.63 34.28 7.85
CA LYS A 142 4.47 34.81 6.49
C LYS A 142 4.30 33.71 5.44
N SER A 143 5.21 32.73 5.41
CA SER A 143 5.13 31.58 4.50
C SER A 143 3.89 30.72 4.77
N SER A 144 3.52 30.52 6.04
CA SER A 144 2.34 29.71 6.39
C SER A 144 1.02 30.36 5.96
N MET A 145 0.91 31.70 5.97
CA MET A 145 -0.25 32.42 5.47
C MET A 145 -0.32 32.40 3.94
N PHE A 146 0.82 32.61 3.25
CA PHE A 146 0.91 32.50 1.80
C PHE A 146 0.49 31.10 1.31
N ASN A 147 1.03 30.04 1.92
CA ASN A 147 0.67 28.66 1.59
C ASN A 147 -0.81 28.38 1.89
N TYR A 148 -1.36 28.90 2.99
CA TYR A 148 -2.79 28.75 3.29
C TYR A 148 -3.69 29.42 2.25
N ALA A 149 -3.34 30.64 1.85
CA ALA A 149 -4.07 31.40 0.84
C ALA A 149 -4.15 30.64 -0.48
N LEU A 150 -3.01 30.22 -1.03
CA LEU A 150 -2.96 29.40 -2.25
C LEU A 150 -3.72 28.07 -2.10
N SER A 151 -3.59 27.41 -0.94
CA SER A 151 -4.27 26.13 -0.70
C SER A 151 -5.79 26.20 -0.65
N ASN A 152 -6.37 27.37 -0.38
CA ASN A 152 -7.81 27.60 -0.16
C ASN A 152 -8.43 28.63 -1.14
N GLY A 153 -7.77 28.88 -2.28
CA GLY A 153 -8.35 29.63 -3.39
C GLY A 153 -8.13 31.14 -3.35
N TYR A 154 -7.29 31.66 -2.47
CA TYR A 154 -6.92 33.09 -2.46
C TYR A 154 -5.69 33.28 -3.35
N PHE A 155 -5.86 33.16 -4.66
CA PHE A 155 -4.75 33.21 -5.62
C PHE A 155 -4.14 34.61 -5.79
N ASP A 156 -4.93 35.66 -5.55
CA ASP A 156 -4.46 37.06 -5.54
C ASP A 156 -3.84 37.49 -4.19
N TYR A 157 -3.53 36.53 -3.31
CA TYR A 157 -2.96 36.85 -2.00
C TYR A 157 -1.53 37.40 -2.12
N PHE A 158 -1.29 38.55 -1.50
CA PHE A 158 0.05 39.08 -1.31
C PHE A 158 0.20 39.89 -0.01
N TRP A 159 1.45 40.03 0.43
CA TRP A 159 1.81 40.94 1.50
C TRP A 159 1.93 42.38 0.95
N GLN A 160 0.91 43.20 1.18
CA GLN A 160 0.92 44.61 0.77
C GLN A 160 1.98 45.43 1.52
N ALA A 161 2.23 45.10 2.79
CA ALA A 161 3.36 45.63 3.54
C ALA A 161 3.90 44.58 4.53
N THR A 162 5.19 44.29 4.44
CA THR A 162 5.94 43.55 5.47
C THR A 162 7.09 44.44 5.94
N ARG A 163 7.14 44.74 7.23
CA ARG A 163 8.26 45.48 7.83
C ARG A 163 8.61 44.88 9.19
N LEU A 164 9.91 44.86 9.46
CA LEU A 164 10.50 44.51 10.76
C LEU A 164 11.55 45.58 11.06
N ASP A 165 11.14 46.64 11.74
CA ASP A 165 12.02 47.75 12.10
C ASP A 165 12.80 47.40 13.36
N LEU A 166 14.13 47.33 13.24
CA LEU A 166 15.05 46.93 14.32
C LEU A 166 15.73 48.19 14.91
N VAL A 167 15.36 48.57 16.12
CA VAL A 167 15.90 49.74 16.84
C VAL A 167 16.92 49.24 17.87
N ARG A 168 18.18 49.11 17.45
CA ARG A 168 19.24 48.46 18.24
C ARG A 168 19.55 49.19 19.55
N ASP A 169 19.57 50.52 19.53
CA ASP A 169 19.90 51.36 20.70
C ASP A 169 18.83 51.25 21.79
N GLU A 170 17.56 51.30 21.39
CA GLU A 170 16.40 51.13 22.28
C GLU A 170 16.15 49.66 22.65
N LYS A 171 16.82 48.72 21.96
CA LYS A 171 16.64 47.26 22.05
C LYS A 171 15.19 46.84 21.75
N GLN A 172 14.60 47.48 20.75
CA GLN A 172 13.21 47.25 20.35
C GLN A 172 13.10 46.77 18.91
N ALA A 173 12.03 46.05 18.61
CA ALA A 173 11.61 45.72 17.27
C ALA A 173 10.11 46.04 17.05
N ASN A 174 9.79 46.61 15.90
CA ASN A 174 8.42 46.93 15.51
C ASN A 174 8.03 46.12 14.27
N VAL A 175 6.85 45.50 14.30
CA VAL A 175 6.36 44.58 13.26
C VAL A 175 5.18 45.23 12.53
N LEU A 176 5.23 45.24 11.20
CA LEU A 176 4.11 45.61 10.33
C LEU A 176 3.80 44.46 9.36
N LEU A 177 2.54 44.02 9.34
CA LEU A 177 2.03 42.94 8.49
C LEU A 177 0.66 43.31 7.92
N ILE A 178 0.63 43.89 6.71
CA ILE A 178 -0.60 44.16 5.97
C ILE A 178 -0.73 43.11 4.86
N ALA A 179 -1.73 42.25 4.96
CA ALA A 179 -2.06 41.23 3.96
C ALA A 179 -3.25 41.70 3.10
N GLN A 180 -3.12 41.55 1.79
CA GLN A 180 -4.23 41.64 0.85
C GLN A 180 -4.62 40.20 0.47
N SER A 181 -5.85 39.78 0.78
CA SER A 181 -6.27 38.41 0.49
C SER A 181 -6.77 38.19 -0.93
N GLY A 182 -7.27 39.25 -1.58
CA GLY A 182 -8.13 39.10 -2.75
C GLY A 182 -9.47 38.40 -2.42
N PRO A 183 -10.24 38.03 -3.45
CA PRO A 183 -11.42 37.17 -3.31
C PRO A 183 -11.02 35.70 -3.08
N GLN A 184 -11.97 34.88 -2.64
CA GLN A 184 -11.81 33.43 -2.66
C GLN A 184 -12.34 32.88 -3.99
N TYR A 185 -11.46 32.24 -4.76
CA TYR A 185 -11.82 31.56 -5.99
C TYR A 185 -12.55 30.23 -5.71
N GLN A 186 -13.33 29.82 -6.71
CA GLN A 186 -14.19 28.65 -6.70
C GLN A 186 -13.77 27.69 -7.82
N PHE A 187 -14.15 26.41 -7.70
CA PHE A 187 -13.99 25.45 -8.79
C PHE A 187 -14.89 25.81 -9.97
N GLY A 188 -14.29 25.94 -11.14
CA GLY A 188 -14.98 26.07 -12.43
C GLY A 188 -15.30 24.70 -13.06
N GLU A 189 -15.58 24.71 -14.36
CA GLU A 189 -15.80 23.48 -15.12
C GLU A 189 -14.52 22.68 -15.37
N LEU A 190 -14.68 21.41 -15.77
CA LEU A 190 -13.56 20.58 -16.22
C LEU A 190 -13.26 20.88 -17.70
N LYS A 191 -12.03 21.30 -17.99
CA LYS A 191 -11.54 21.53 -19.35
C LYS A 191 -10.76 20.29 -19.83
N PHE A 192 -11.21 19.70 -20.93
CA PHE A 192 -10.55 18.55 -21.55
C PHE A 192 -9.83 18.97 -22.82
N ILE A 193 -8.69 18.33 -23.12
CA ILE A 193 -7.97 18.53 -24.37
C ILE A 193 -8.55 17.58 -25.43
N GLY A 194 -9.53 18.08 -26.19
CA GLY A 194 -10.25 17.30 -27.20
C GLY A 194 -11.54 16.66 -26.68
N ASP A 195 -12.24 15.94 -27.56
CA ASP A 195 -13.42 15.14 -27.21
C ASP A 195 -12.98 13.75 -26.73
N ASP A 196 -13.10 13.50 -25.42
CA ASP A 196 -12.61 12.29 -24.79
C ASP A 196 -13.74 11.45 -24.17
N LYS A 197 -13.79 10.17 -24.52
CA LYS A 197 -14.82 9.22 -24.08
C LYS A 197 -14.84 8.99 -22.56
N ALA A 198 -13.75 9.28 -21.86
CA ALA A 198 -13.67 9.18 -20.41
C ALA A 198 -14.21 10.42 -19.68
N LYS A 199 -14.67 11.47 -20.38
CA LYS A 199 -15.30 12.65 -19.74
C LYS A 199 -16.37 12.24 -18.71
N ALA A 200 -17.27 11.32 -19.06
CA ALA A 200 -18.31 10.83 -18.16
C ALA A 200 -17.77 10.04 -16.94
N ILE A 201 -16.65 9.32 -17.10
CA ILE A 201 -15.95 8.63 -16.01
C ILE A 201 -15.33 9.65 -15.05
N ILE A 202 -14.66 10.66 -15.61
CA ILE A 202 -13.94 11.70 -14.88
C ILE A 202 -14.91 12.62 -14.13
N GLU A 203 -16.05 12.96 -14.73
CA GLU A 203 -17.14 13.70 -14.06
C GLU A 203 -17.73 12.91 -12.89
N ARG A 204 -17.90 11.57 -13.01
CA ARG A 204 -18.37 10.72 -11.90
C ARG A 204 -17.36 10.65 -10.73
N LEU A 205 -16.06 10.79 -11.02
CA LEU A 205 -14.99 10.79 -10.01
C LEU A 205 -14.74 12.16 -9.37
N LYS A 206 -15.42 13.22 -9.81
CA LYS A 206 -15.22 14.59 -9.34
C LYS A 206 -15.80 14.80 -7.93
N PRO A 207 -14.98 15.12 -6.90
CA PRO A 207 -15.45 15.29 -5.52
C PRO A 207 -16.04 16.68 -5.23
N PHE A 208 -16.12 17.57 -6.22
CA PHE A 208 -16.58 18.95 -6.11
C PHE A 208 -17.60 19.30 -7.21
N LYS A 209 -18.38 20.35 -6.99
CA LYS A 209 -19.27 20.98 -7.97
C LYS A 209 -18.69 22.31 -8.44
N THR A 210 -19.16 22.77 -9.60
CA THR A 210 -18.88 24.13 -10.07
C THR A 210 -19.47 25.13 -9.08
N GLY A 211 -18.68 26.10 -8.62
CA GLY A 211 -19.05 27.07 -7.59
C GLY A 211 -18.66 26.70 -6.15
N ASP A 212 -18.21 25.47 -5.89
CA ASP A 212 -17.64 25.11 -4.58
C ASP A 212 -16.32 25.89 -4.36
N ALA A 213 -16.02 26.30 -3.12
CA ALA A 213 -14.77 26.99 -2.80
C ALA A 213 -13.54 26.15 -3.18
N TYR A 214 -12.54 26.77 -3.81
CA TYR A 214 -11.36 26.04 -4.27
C TYR A 214 -10.55 25.49 -3.08
N SER A 215 -10.15 24.22 -3.17
CA SER A 215 -9.25 23.59 -2.21
C SER A 215 -8.25 22.68 -2.91
N SER A 216 -6.96 22.93 -2.63
CA SER A 216 -5.86 22.07 -3.07
C SER A 216 -5.98 20.63 -2.55
N ALA A 217 -6.56 20.42 -1.37
CA ALA A 217 -6.81 19.08 -0.83
C ALA A 217 -7.87 18.34 -1.64
N THR A 218 -8.99 19.01 -1.95
CA THR A 218 -10.07 18.44 -2.79
C THR A 218 -9.57 18.12 -4.21
N LEU A 219 -8.68 18.94 -4.76
CA LEU A 219 -8.02 18.66 -6.05
C LEU A 219 -7.03 17.49 -5.96
N ALA A 220 -6.32 17.33 -4.84
CA ALA A 220 -5.45 16.18 -4.60
C ALA A 220 -6.26 14.87 -4.47
N ASP A 221 -7.41 14.91 -3.79
CA ASP A 221 -8.33 13.77 -3.69
C ASP A 221 -8.94 13.41 -5.05
N PHE A 222 -9.26 14.40 -5.89
CA PHE A 222 -9.67 14.16 -7.28
C PHE A 222 -8.56 13.46 -8.08
N ASN A 223 -7.33 13.99 -8.03
CA ASN A 223 -6.17 13.36 -8.68
C ASN A 223 -5.91 11.93 -8.17
N ARG A 224 -6.06 11.67 -6.86
CA ARG A 224 -5.94 10.33 -6.28
C ARG A 224 -7.01 9.39 -6.85
N SER A 225 -8.26 9.84 -6.88
CA SER A 225 -9.42 9.08 -7.39
C SER A 225 -9.27 8.75 -8.88
N LEU A 226 -8.74 9.69 -9.67
CA LEU A 226 -8.45 9.49 -11.09
C LEU A 226 -7.33 8.47 -11.31
N ASN A 227 -6.22 8.56 -10.58
CA ASN A 227 -5.11 7.60 -10.73
C ASN A 227 -5.46 6.20 -10.19
N GLN A 228 -6.26 6.11 -9.12
CA GLN A 228 -6.74 4.84 -8.57
C GLN A 228 -7.86 4.19 -9.40
N SER A 229 -8.50 4.94 -10.31
CA SER A 229 -9.63 4.43 -11.13
C SER A 229 -9.28 3.27 -12.05
N GLY A 230 -8.00 3.09 -12.38
CA GLY A 230 -7.55 2.01 -13.25
C GLY A 230 -7.78 2.23 -14.74
N TYR A 231 -8.24 3.40 -15.21
CA TYR A 231 -8.44 3.65 -16.66
C TYR A 231 -7.28 4.33 -17.37
N PHE A 232 -6.40 5.00 -16.63
CA PHE A 232 -5.38 5.89 -17.19
C PHE A 232 -3.98 5.40 -16.85
N THR A 233 -3.07 5.44 -17.82
CA THR A 233 -1.62 5.28 -17.60
C THR A 233 -1.05 6.50 -16.87
N ARG A 234 -1.61 7.68 -17.14
CA ARG A 234 -1.29 8.94 -16.46
C ARG A 234 -2.52 9.85 -16.50
N VAL A 235 -2.84 10.50 -15.39
CA VAL A 235 -3.90 11.50 -15.34
C VAL A 235 -3.56 12.58 -14.32
N ILE A 236 -3.70 13.84 -14.74
CA ILE A 236 -3.40 15.04 -13.94
C ILE A 236 -4.50 16.06 -14.16
N ALA A 237 -5.17 16.46 -13.08
CA ALA A 237 -6.09 17.58 -13.03
C ALA A 237 -5.39 18.78 -12.37
N ARG A 238 -5.34 19.93 -13.04
CA ARG A 238 -4.68 21.17 -12.58
C ARG A 238 -5.60 22.40 -12.69
N PRO A 239 -5.52 23.37 -11.78
CA PRO A 239 -6.29 24.61 -11.91
C PRO A 239 -5.59 25.54 -12.91
N VAL A 240 -6.36 26.22 -13.75
CA VAL A 240 -5.84 27.21 -14.70
C VAL A 240 -6.36 28.60 -14.32
N VAL A 241 -5.74 29.20 -13.29
CA VAL A 241 -6.18 30.49 -12.71
C VAL A 241 -6.17 31.63 -13.73
N SER A 242 -5.25 31.59 -14.70
CA SER A 242 -5.19 32.56 -15.81
C SER A 242 -6.36 32.48 -16.80
N GLU A 243 -7.19 31.44 -16.73
CA GLU A 243 -8.39 31.26 -17.55
C GLU A 243 -9.68 31.32 -16.69
N ALA A 244 -9.62 31.90 -15.48
CA ALA A 244 -10.79 32.00 -14.61
C ALA A 244 -11.90 32.88 -15.21
N ASP A 245 -13.14 32.40 -15.19
CA ASP A 245 -14.33 33.20 -15.50
C ASP A 245 -14.86 33.83 -14.22
N GLY A 246 -14.52 35.11 -14.00
CA GLY A 246 -14.72 35.80 -12.73
C GLY A 246 -13.93 35.12 -11.60
N LEU A 247 -14.63 34.39 -10.73
CA LEU A 247 -14.03 33.62 -9.63
C LEU A 247 -13.99 32.11 -9.89
N LEU A 248 -14.53 31.62 -11.02
CA LEU A 248 -14.58 30.20 -11.35
C LEU A 248 -13.30 29.78 -12.08
N VAL A 249 -12.43 29.02 -11.42
CA VAL A 249 -11.17 28.54 -12.00
C VAL A 249 -11.39 27.21 -12.72
N PRO A 250 -11.25 27.14 -14.06
CA PRO A 250 -11.37 25.88 -14.77
C PRO A 250 -10.28 24.90 -14.33
N VAL A 251 -10.65 23.62 -14.24
CA VAL A 251 -9.71 22.53 -13.92
C VAL A 251 -9.41 21.78 -15.22
N GLU A 252 -8.21 21.97 -15.75
CA GLU A 252 -7.75 21.28 -16.94
C GLU A 252 -7.32 19.85 -16.59
N VAL A 253 -7.87 18.87 -17.32
CA VAL A 253 -7.56 17.45 -17.15
C VAL A 253 -6.73 16.99 -18.35
N SER A 254 -5.46 16.69 -18.09
CA SER A 254 -4.54 16.04 -19.04
C SER A 254 -4.44 14.55 -18.70
N LEU A 255 -4.70 13.68 -19.68
CA LEU A 255 -4.76 12.24 -19.49
C LEU A 255 -4.06 11.45 -20.61
N LEU A 256 -3.70 10.22 -20.29
CA LEU A 256 -3.28 9.17 -21.21
C LEU A 256 -3.98 7.88 -20.78
N HIS A 257 -4.85 7.34 -21.64
CA HIS A 257 -5.56 6.08 -21.40
C HIS A 257 -4.59 4.91 -21.15
N ARG A 258 -5.06 3.88 -20.44
CA ARG A 258 -4.43 2.56 -20.52
C ARG A 258 -4.61 1.96 -21.93
N PRO A 259 -3.73 1.03 -22.34
CA PRO A 259 -3.97 0.21 -23.52
C PRO A 259 -5.38 -0.38 -23.52
N THR A 260 -6.00 -0.45 -24.69
CA THR A 260 -7.37 -0.98 -24.86
C THR A 260 -7.46 -2.45 -24.44
N ASP A 261 -6.37 -3.18 -24.61
CA ASP A 261 -6.24 -4.59 -24.25
C ASP A 261 -4.87 -4.79 -23.59
N ALA A 262 -4.86 -5.52 -22.47
CA ALA A 262 -3.69 -5.97 -21.76
C ALA A 262 -3.72 -7.50 -21.72
N PHE A 263 -2.56 -8.12 -21.95
CA PHE A 263 -2.40 -9.58 -21.90
C PHE A 263 -1.35 -9.92 -20.85
N ASN A 264 -1.68 -10.86 -19.97
CA ASN A 264 -0.77 -11.42 -18.99
C ASN A 264 -0.51 -12.90 -19.30
N VAL A 265 0.71 -13.35 -19.07
CA VAL A 265 1.11 -14.76 -19.20
C VAL A 265 1.86 -15.12 -17.94
N SER A 266 1.32 -16.07 -17.18
CA SER A 266 1.96 -16.61 -15.98
C SER A 266 2.30 -18.07 -16.22
N VAL A 267 3.53 -18.48 -15.90
CA VAL A 267 3.97 -19.87 -15.95
C VAL A 267 4.41 -20.26 -14.54
N GLY A 268 4.03 -21.45 -14.11
CA GLY A 268 4.48 -22.02 -12.84
C GLY A 268 4.61 -23.53 -12.93
N ALA A 269 5.08 -24.13 -11.85
CA ALA A 269 4.96 -25.56 -11.62
C ALA A 269 4.75 -25.79 -10.13
N ALA A 270 3.99 -26.83 -9.80
CA ALA A 270 3.91 -27.40 -8.45
C ALA A 270 4.02 -28.92 -8.56
N THR A 271 4.20 -29.61 -7.43
CA THR A 271 4.41 -31.06 -7.38
C THR A 271 3.12 -31.85 -7.58
N ASP A 272 1.99 -31.29 -7.15
CA ASP A 272 0.64 -31.84 -7.27
C ASP A 272 0.04 -31.73 -8.69
N THR A 273 0.29 -30.60 -9.35
CA THR A 273 -0.37 -30.16 -10.60
C THR A 273 0.57 -30.10 -11.80
N GLY A 274 1.86 -30.34 -11.58
CA GLY A 274 2.89 -30.27 -12.62
C GLY A 274 3.08 -28.86 -13.19
N PRO A 275 3.55 -28.74 -14.44
CA PRO A 275 3.64 -27.46 -15.14
C PRO A 275 2.25 -26.86 -15.41
N ARG A 276 2.11 -25.56 -15.18
CA ARG A 276 0.86 -24.82 -15.38
C ARG A 276 1.07 -23.46 -16.05
N VAL A 277 0.11 -23.07 -16.89
CA VAL A 277 0.09 -21.80 -17.62
C VAL A 277 -1.22 -21.09 -17.34
N ARG A 278 -1.17 -19.78 -17.09
CA ARG A 278 -2.34 -18.89 -17.09
C ARG A 278 -2.15 -17.82 -18.16
N LEU A 279 -3.17 -17.65 -18.99
CA LEU A 279 -3.27 -16.61 -20.01
C LEU A 279 -4.45 -15.71 -19.64
N GLY A 280 -4.15 -14.50 -19.14
CA GLY A 280 -5.18 -13.52 -18.83
C GLY A 280 -5.26 -12.43 -19.90
N TRP A 281 -6.48 -12.06 -20.28
CA TRP A 281 -6.78 -10.89 -21.11
C TRP A 281 -7.66 -9.93 -20.30
N GLU A 282 -7.29 -8.67 -20.25
CA GLU A 282 -8.05 -7.58 -19.64
C GLU A 282 -8.29 -6.49 -20.68
N ARG A 283 -9.55 -6.05 -20.82
CA ARG A 283 -9.91 -4.78 -21.46
C ARG A 283 -10.42 -3.83 -20.37
N PRO A 284 -9.56 -2.91 -19.87
CA PRO A 284 -9.86 -2.08 -18.70
C PRO A 284 -11.06 -1.13 -18.88
N TRP A 285 -11.46 -0.88 -20.12
CA TRP A 285 -12.69 -0.14 -20.44
C TRP A 285 -13.27 -0.56 -21.80
N VAL A 286 -14.57 -0.85 -21.85
CA VAL A 286 -15.32 -1.17 -23.09
C VAL A 286 -16.23 -0.03 -23.55
N ASN A 287 -16.56 0.91 -22.67
CA ASN A 287 -17.52 1.99 -22.93
C ASN A 287 -17.25 3.23 -22.05
N SER A 288 -17.94 4.34 -22.34
CA SER A 288 -17.84 5.60 -21.57
C SER A 288 -18.41 5.55 -20.15
N LYS A 289 -19.01 4.43 -19.74
CA LYS A 289 -19.42 4.17 -18.34
C LYS A 289 -18.31 3.47 -17.53
N GLY A 290 -17.19 3.13 -18.16
CA GLY A 290 -16.05 2.47 -17.52
C GLY A 290 -16.26 1.00 -17.21
N HIS A 291 -17.21 0.33 -17.87
CA HIS A 291 -17.34 -1.13 -17.75
C HIS A 291 -16.06 -1.78 -18.29
N SER A 292 -15.62 -2.90 -17.70
CA SER A 292 -14.46 -3.67 -18.15
C SER A 292 -14.85 -5.11 -18.44
N VAL A 293 -14.01 -5.82 -19.20
CA VAL A 293 -14.15 -7.26 -19.41
C VAL A 293 -12.78 -7.91 -19.25
N SER A 294 -12.73 -9.05 -18.59
CA SER A 294 -11.53 -9.87 -18.45
C SER A 294 -11.85 -11.33 -18.72
N SER A 295 -10.85 -12.10 -19.12
CA SER A 295 -10.93 -13.55 -19.25
C SER A 295 -9.59 -14.16 -18.87
N ASP A 296 -9.63 -15.17 -18.00
CA ASP A 296 -8.46 -15.94 -17.61
C ASP A 296 -8.63 -17.39 -18.09
N ILE A 297 -7.64 -17.88 -18.84
CA ILE A 297 -7.53 -19.29 -19.23
C ILE A 297 -6.41 -19.89 -18.41
N PHE A 298 -6.69 -20.99 -17.71
CA PHE A 298 -5.72 -21.75 -16.94
C PHE A 298 -5.61 -23.18 -17.50
N ILE A 299 -4.38 -23.66 -17.64
CA ILE A 299 -4.06 -24.98 -18.20
C ILE A 299 -2.95 -25.60 -17.36
N SER A 300 -3.23 -26.78 -16.83
CA SER A 300 -2.28 -27.71 -16.20
C SER A 300 -2.63 -29.14 -16.66
N ALA A 301 -1.88 -30.15 -16.20
CA ALA A 301 -2.23 -31.54 -16.50
C ALA A 301 -3.60 -31.93 -15.89
N PRO A 302 -3.84 -31.80 -14.57
CA PRO A 302 -5.12 -32.22 -13.97
C PRO A 302 -6.26 -31.19 -14.12
N GLU A 303 -5.97 -29.91 -14.33
CA GLU A 303 -7.01 -28.86 -14.39
C GLU A 303 -6.87 -28.01 -15.66
N GLN A 304 -7.98 -27.81 -16.35
CA GLN A 304 -8.15 -26.74 -17.35
C GLN A 304 -9.40 -25.92 -17.04
N SER A 305 -9.28 -24.60 -17.03
CA SER A 305 -10.41 -23.71 -16.77
C SER A 305 -10.37 -22.44 -17.62
N VAL A 306 -11.54 -21.90 -17.92
CA VAL A 306 -11.71 -20.60 -18.57
C VAL A 306 -12.80 -19.81 -17.85
N THR A 307 -12.48 -18.58 -17.46
CA THR A 307 -13.43 -17.63 -16.90
C THR A 307 -13.57 -16.42 -17.81
N ALA A 308 -14.71 -15.75 -17.74
CA ALA A 308 -14.95 -14.45 -18.34
C ALA A 308 -15.79 -13.60 -17.37
N ASP A 309 -15.25 -12.47 -16.92
CA ASP A 309 -15.93 -11.51 -16.05
C ASP A 309 -16.26 -10.21 -16.80
N TYR A 310 -17.47 -9.70 -16.59
CA TYR A 310 -17.91 -8.40 -17.06
C TYR A 310 -18.26 -7.48 -15.89
N ARG A 311 -17.36 -6.55 -15.59
CA ARG A 311 -17.46 -5.63 -14.43
C ARG A 311 -18.13 -4.31 -14.79
N ILE A 312 -19.13 -3.95 -14.00
CA ILE A 312 -19.94 -2.72 -14.10
C ILE A 312 -19.69 -1.84 -12.87
N PRO A 313 -18.86 -0.77 -12.97
CA PRO A 313 -18.60 0.12 -11.85
C PRO A 313 -19.81 1.01 -11.53
N MET A 314 -20.12 1.15 -10.23
CA MET A 314 -21.28 1.88 -9.73
C MET A 314 -20.89 3.31 -9.31
N ARG A 315 -20.90 3.65 -8.02
CA ARG A 315 -20.56 5.01 -7.54
C ARG A 315 -19.05 5.15 -7.31
N ASN A 316 -18.48 4.28 -6.47
CA ASN A 316 -17.03 4.23 -6.24
C ASN A 316 -16.40 3.14 -7.12
N ILE A 317 -15.82 3.54 -8.25
CA ILE A 317 -15.37 2.64 -9.32
C ILE A 317 -14.49 1.47 -8.83
N THR A 318 -13.64 1.70 -7.83
CA THR A 318 -12.71 0.70 -7.30
C THR A 318 -13.35 -0.26 -6.30
N ARG A 319 -14.31 0.22 -5.50
CA ARG A 319 -14.86 -0.43 -4.30
C ARG A 319 -16.35 -0.79 -4.37
N ASP A 320 -17.02 -0.35 -5.42
CA ASP A 320 -18.47 -0.39 -5.57
C ASP A 320 -18.81 -0.72 -7.03
N TYR A 321 -19.05 -2.00 -7.29
CA TYR A 321 -19.33 -2.53 -8.63
C TYR A 321 -20.32 -3.71 -8.57
N ALA A 322 -20.88 -4.05 -9.72
CA ALA A 322 -21.45 -5.38 -9.96
C ALA A 322 -20.58 -6.10 -10.99
N SER A 323 -20.63 -7.43 -11.02
CA SER A 323 -20.00 -8.19 -12.09
C SER A 323 -20.85 -9.39 -12.50
N ILE A 324 -20.63 -9.87 -13.72
CA ILE A 324 -21.25 -11.07 -14.26
C ILE A 324 -20.09 -11.96 -14.72
N GLU A 325 -19.92 -13.09 -14.06
CA GLU A 325 -18.86 -14.06 -14.32
C GLU A 325 -19.46 -15.33 -14.93
N ALA A 326 -18.85 -15.83 -16.00
CA ALA A 326 -19.12 -17.15 -16.55
C ALA A 326 -17.84 -17.99 -16.49
N GLY A 327 -17.95 -19.25 -16.08
CA GLY A 327 -16.82 -20.16 -15.94
C GLY A 327 -17.13 -21.54 -16.51
N TYR A 328 -16.10 -22.17 -17.09
CA TYR A 328 -16.06 -23.60 -17.35
C TYR A 328 -14.74 -24.14 -16.79
N GLN A 329 -14.80 -25.28 -16.12
CA GLN A 329 -13.66 -25.96 -15.52
C GLN A 329 -13.80 -27.46 -15.72
N PHE A 330 -12.75 -28.09 -16.23
CA PHE A 330 -12.54 -29.53 -16.22
C PHE A 330 -11.44 -29.83 -15.21
N ILE A 331 -11.67 -30.81 -14.33
CA ILE A 331 -10.65 -31.38 -13.45
C ILE A 331 -10.66 -32.90 -13.55
N GLU A 332 -9.49 -33.45 -13.85
CA GLU A 332 -9.10 -34.84 -13.63
C GLU A 332 -8.33 -34.89 -12.31
N TYR A 333 -8.86 -35.54 -11.29
CA TYR A 333 -8.28 -35.50 -9.95
C TYR A 333 -7.12 -36.50 -9.84
N SER A 334 -5.88 -36.04 -9.76
CA SER A 334 -4.68 -36.89 -9.86
C SER A 334 -4.51 -37.98 -8.79
N ASN A 335 -5.31 -37.94 -7.72
CA ASN A 335 -5.34 -38.92 -6.63
C ASN A 335 -6.68 -39.66 -6.49
N THR A 336 -7.64 -39.43 -7.39
CA THR A 336 -8.97 -40.06 -7.36
C THR A 336 -9.37 -40.50 -8.78
N SER A 337 -10.29 -41.45 -8.92
CA SER A 337 -10.76 -41.89 -10.24
C SER A 337 -11.90 -40.99 -10.76
N PHE A 338 -11.91 -39.71 -10.40
CA PHE A 338 -13.01 -38.79 -10.66
C PHE A 338 -12.61 -37.74 -11.69
N GLU A 339 -13.51 -37.53 -12.65
CA GLU A 339 -13.53 -36.36 -13.51
C GLU A 339 -14.68 -35.43 -13.09
N SER A 340 -14.49 -34.13 -13.26
CA SER A 340 -15.49 -33.10 -12.95
C SER A 340 -15.55 -32.03 -14.02
N GLU A 341 -16.69 -31.89 -14.68
CA GLU A 341 -17.04 -30.75 -15.53
C GLU A 341 -17.97 -29.78 -14.80
N THR A 342 -17.46 -28.60 -14.44
CA THR A 342 -18.21 -27.55 -13.77
C THR A 342 -18.48 -26.39 -14.74
N LEU A 343 -19.76 -26.05 -14.93
CA LEU A 343 -20.23 -24.84 -15.60
C LEU A 343 -20.81 -23.88 -14.56
N SER A 344 -20.33 -22.63 -14.54
CA SER A 344 -20.82 -21.59 -13.63
C SER A 344 -21.30 -20.33 -14.36
N LEU A 345 -22.34 -19.70 -13.81
CA LEU A 345 -22.78 -18.36 -14.16
C LEU A 345 -23.16 -17.61 -12.88
N SER A 346 -22.37 -16.60 -12.53
CA SER A 346 -22.48 -15.84 -11.28
C SER A 346 -22.79 -14.38 -11.55
N ALA A 347 -23.71 -13.80 -10.78
CA ALA A 347 -23.92 -12.36 -10.70
C ALA A 347 -23.51 -11.87 -9.30
N HIS A 348 -22.53 -10.95 -9.24
CA HIS A 348 -21.96 -10.44 -8.01
C HIS A 348 -22.27 -8.96 -7.79
N ARG A 349 -22.28 -8.55 -6.52
CA ARG A 349 -22.45 -7.16 -6.09
C ARG A 349 -21.45 -6.86 -4.99
N TYR A 350 -20.40 -6.13 -5.34
CA TYR A 350 -19.31 -5.76 -4.44
C TYR A 350 -19.48 -4.34 -3.92
N TRP A 351 -19.47 -4.14 -2.60
CA TRP A 351 -19.47 -2.81 -1.99
C TRP A 351 -18.60 -2.72 -0.73
N GLN A 352 -18.01 -1.54 -0.50
CA GLN A 352 -17.29 -1.20 0.73
C GLN A 352 -17.72 0.19 1.18
N HIS A 353 -18.14 0.32 2.44
CA HIS A 353 -18.53 1.61 3.02
C HIS A 353 -17.31 2.51 3.25
N ASP A 354 -17.51 3.83 3.15
CA ASP A 354 -16.46 4.81 3.46
C ASP A 354 -15.96 4.62 4.90
N ASN A 355 -14.64 4.65 5.08
CA ASN A 355 -13.92 4.34 6.33
C ASN A 355 -14.12 2.93 6.92
N SER A 356 -14.82 2.01 6.23
CA SER A 356 -14.84 0.59 6.59
C SER A 356 -13.69 -0.15 5.90
N PRO A 357 -12.94 -1.02 6.58
CA PRO A 357 -11.96 -1.91 5.94
C PRO A 357 -12.59 -3.18 5.35
N TRP A 358 -13.90 -3.38 5.52
CA TRP A 358 -14.62 -4.57 5.07
C TRP A 358 -15.22 -4.38 3.68
N GLN A 359 -14.87 -5.28 2.77
CA GLN A 359 -15.53 -5.46 1.48
C GLN A 359 -16.63 -6.52 1.61
N HIS A 360 -17.81 -6.19 1.13
CA HIS A 360 -18.96 -7.07 1.04
C HIS A 360 -19.11 -7.54 -0.41
N ASP A 361 -19.50 -8.79 -0.59
CA ASP A 361 -19.96 -9.36 -1.86
C ASP A 361 -21.28 -10.10 -1.61
N GLY A 362 -22.32 -9.73 -2.35
CA GLY A 362 -23.57 -10.49 -2.42
C GLY A 362 -23.72 -11.07 -3.82
N SER A 363 -23.86 -12.38 -3.91
CA SER A 363 -23.84 -13.11 -5.18
C SER A 363 -25.05 -14.02 -5.39
N VAL A 364 -25.31 -14.38 -6.63
CA VAL A 364 -26.15 -15.52 -7.01
C VAL A 364 -25.41 -16.28 -8.09
N THR A 365 -25.08 -17.55 -7.82
CA THR A 365 -24.34 -18.43 -8.73
C THR A 365 -25.25 -19.57 -9.18
N TYR A 366 -25.46 -19.71 -10.49
CA TYR A 366 -25.86 -21.00 -11.06
C TYR A 366 -24.60 -21.84 -11.26
N LEU A 367 -24.59 -23.06 -10.71
CA LEU A 367 -23.52 -24.03 -10.86
C LEU A 367 -24.15 -25.33 -11.35
N ARG A 368 -23.62 -25.89 -12.44
CA ARG A 368 -23.95 -27.24 -12.89
C ARG A 368 -22.65 -28.04 -12.97
N GLU A 369 -22.59 -29.13 -12.23
CA GLU A 369 -21.44 -30.03 -12.22
C GLU A 369 -21.86 -31.42 -12.69
N THR A 370 -21.09 -31.96 -13.63
CA THR A 370 -21.15 -33.38 -13.99
C THR A 370 -19.90 -34.02 -13.42
N TYR A 371 -20.05 -35.05 -12.59
CA TYR A 371 -18.92 -35.79 -12.04
C TYR A 371 -19.16 -37.29 -12.15
N ASP A 372 -18.09 -38.02 -12.43
CA ASP A 372 -18.10 -39.48 -12.39
C ASP A 372 -17.57 -39.97 -11.03
N GLN A 373 -18.26 -40.96 -10.45
CA GLN A 373 -17.94 -41.54 -9.13
C GLN A 373 -18.07 -43.07 -9.18
N GLY A 374 -17.64 -43.68 -10.30
CA GLY A 374 -17.27 -45.08 -10.42
C GLY A 374 -18.41 -46.10 -10.41
N GLU A 375 -19.07 -46.29 -9.26
CA GLU A 375 -20.26 -47.14 -9.14
C GLU A 375 -21.59 -46.37 -9.24
N LEU A 376 -21.57 -45.06 -8.98
CA LEU A 376 -22.74 -44.20 -9.13
C LEU A 376 -22.73 -43.56 -10.51
N SER A 377 -23.77 -43.85 -11.29
CA SER A 377 -23.97 -43.30 -12.65
C SER A 377 -23.66 -41.81 -12.72
N THR A 378 -22.87 -41.39 -13.72
CA THR A 378 -22.46 -40.01 -14.01
C THR A 378 -23.47 -38.97 -13.49
N ASN A 379 -23.18 -38.39 -12.31
CA ASN A 379 -24.12 -37.56 -11.60
C ASN A 379 -24.03 -36.13 -12.12
N THR A 380 -25.17 -35.56 -12.51
CA THR A 380 -25.28 -34.14 -12.87
C THR A 380 -26.08 -33.44 -11.79
N THR A 381 -25.45 -32.53 -11.04
CA THR A 381 -26.13 -31.71 -10.04
C THR A 381 -26.13 -30.24 -10.48
N SER A 382 -27.31 -29.63 -10.53
CA SER A 382 -27.54 -28.20 -10.76
C SER A 382 -27.94 -27.50 -9.47
N LEU A 383 -27.30 -26.38 -9.15
CA LEU A 383 -27.55 -25.58 -7.96
C LEU A 383 -27.73 -24.11 -8.33
N VAL A 384 -28.68 -23.44 -7.70
CA VAL A 384 -28.79 -21.97 -7.69
C VAL A 384 -28.46 -21.50 -6.28
N LEU A 385 -27.31 -20.85 -6.16
CA LEU A 385 -26.64 -20.54 -4.90
C LEU A 385 -26.59 -19.03 -4.66
N PRO A 386 -27.61 -18.43 -4.00
CA PRO A 386 -27.44 -17.17 -3.29
C PRO A 386 -26.28 -17.25 -2.29
N GLY A 387 -25.35 -16.32 -2.41
CA GLY A 387 -24.13 -16.25 -1.63
C GLY A 387 -23.92 -14.88 -0.99
N TYR A 388 -23.16 -14.86 0.09
CA TYR A 388 -22.68 -13.64 0.72
C TYR A 388 -21.28 -13.87 1.30
N SER A 389 -20.34 -13.01 0.93
CA SER A 389 -18.96 -13.00 1.41
C SER A 389 -18.64 -11.68 2.09
N LEU A 390 -17.95 -11.75 3.24
CA LEU A 390 -17.40 -10.60 3.94
C LEU A 390 -15.89 -10.75 4.05
N THR A 391 -15.14 -9.80 3.49
CA THR A 391 -13.68 -9.86 3.37
C THR A 391 -13.02 -8.65 4.02
N TYR A 392 -12.05 -8.92 4.90
CA TYR A 392 -11.08 -7.95 5.39
C TYR A 392 -9.70 -8.30 4.82
N ARG A 393 -9.03 -7.33 4.20
CA ARG A 393 -7.70 -7.50 3.64
C ARG A 393 -6.87 -6.24 3.88
N ASP A 394 -5.73 -6.42 4.53
CA ASP A 394 -4.72 -5.40 4.78
C ASP A 394 -3.34 -6.00 4.49
N LYS A 395 -2.47 -5.30 3.74
CA LYS A 395 -1.12 -5.76 3.41
C LYS A 395 -0.17 -4.61 3.10
N ASP A 396 1.09 -4.76 3.50
CA ASP A 396 2.14 -3.74 3.31
C ASP A 396 2.83 -3.76 1.93
N SER A 397 2.63 -4.83 1.14
CA SER A 397 3.20 -4.99 -0.20
C SER A 397 2.33 -5.88 -1.09
N GLU A 398 2.48 -5.77 -2.41
CA GLU A 398 1.84 -6.68 -3.37
C GLU A 398 2.62 -8.00 -3.56
N LEU A 399 3.95 -8.00 -3.36
CA LEU A 399 4.81 -9.15 -3.68
C LEU A 399 5.39 -9.83 -2.44
N ASN A 400 6.12 -9.11 -1.59
CA ASN A 400 6.76 -9.65 -0.38
C ASN A 400 6.11 -9.02 0.85
N ILE A 401 5.08 -9.68 1.36
CA ILE A 401 4.27 -9.20 2.49
C ILE A 401 5.05 -9.47 3.79
N ASN A 402 5.41 -8.42 4.51
CA ASN A 402 6.03 -8.55 5.83
C ASN A 402 4.99 -8.40 6.95
N ASN A 403 3.92 -7.64 6.69
CA ASN A 403 2.78 -7.49 7.56
C ASN A 403 1.51 -7.53 6.72
N GLY A 404 0.64 -8.49 7.00
CA GLY A 404 -0.62 -8.65 6.29
C GLY A 404 -1.65 -9.38 7.14
N THR A 405 -2.91 -9.09 6.88
CA THR A 405 -4.05 -9.72 7.57
C THR A 405 -5.15 -9.95 6.55
N TYR A 406 -5.60 -11.19 6.46
CA TYR A 406 -6.70 -11.61 5.60
C TYR A 406 -7.71 -12.37 6.43
N LEU A 407 -8.98 -12.06 6.24
CA LEU A 407 -10.11 -12.79 6.81
C LEU A 407 -11.25 -12.75 5.80
N GLN A 408 -11.71 -13.92 5.35
CA GLN A 408 -12.90 -14.08 4.54
C GLN A 408 -13.91 -14.96 5.27
N MET A 409 -15.18 -14.57 5.22
CA MET A 409 -16.30 -15.38 5.69
C MET A 409 -17.30 -15.50 4.53
N LEU A 410 -17.50 -16.70 4.01
CA LEU A 410 -18.40 -17.01 2.90
C LEU A 410 -19.57 -17.85 3.42
N THR A 411 -20.78 -17.52 2.99
CA THR A 411 -21.98 -18.36 3.15
C THR A 411 -22.69 -18.50 1.82
N GLN A 412 -23.14 -19.71 1.49
CA GLN A 412 -23.95 -20.03 0.31
C GLN A 412 -25.12 -20.93 0.72
N ILE A 413 -26.27 -20.76 0.08
CA ILE A 413 -27.45 -21.60 0.28
C ILE A 413 -28.02 -22.04 -1.07
N GLY A 414 -28.53 -23.25 -1.16
CA GLY A 414 -29.33 -23.79 -2.27
C GLY A 414 -30.60 -24.41 -1.71
N ARG A 415 -31.67 -24.44 -2.51
CA ARG A 415 -32.95 -25.01 -2.07
C ARG A 415 -33.59 -25.85 -3.16
N GLU A 416 -33.96 -27.07 -2.80
CA GLU A 416 -34.61 -28.02 -3.68
C GLU A 416 -35.89 -27.43 -4.27
N GLY A 417 -36.08 -27.60 -5.59
CA GLY A 417 -37.25 -27.10 -6.32
C GLY A 417 -37.27 -25.58 -6.58
N TYR A 418 -36.27 -24.83 -6.11
CA TYR A 418 -36.08 -23.40 -6.42
C TYR A 418 -34.85 -23.18 -7.34
N GLY A 419 -34.65 -24.08 -8.30
CA GLY A 419 -33.53 -24.08 -9.24
C GLY A 419 -32.28 -24.82 -8.74
N SER A 420 -32.31 -25.38 -7.53
CA SER A 420 -31.34 -26.38 -7.07
C SER A 420 -31.98 -27.76 -7.04
N ASP A 421 -31.18 -28.78 -7.33
CA ASP A 421 -31.61 -30.19 -7.28
C ASP A 421 -31.62 -30.75 -5.85
N ILE A 422 -30.85 -30.14 -4.92
CA ILE A 422 -30.79 -30.50 -3.49
C ILE A 422 -30.93 -29.28 -2.58
N ASP A 423 -31.33 -29.50 -1.33
CA ASP A 423 -31.19 -28.52 -0.25
C ASP A 423 -29.71 -28.45 0.15
N PHE A 424 -29.14 -27.25 0.19
CA PHE A 424 -27.71 -27.04 0.42
C PHE A 424 -27.45 -25.80 1.28
N ALA A 425 -26.48 -25.88 2.17
CA ALA A 425 -25.93 -24.73 2.88
C ALA A 425 -24.45 -24.96 3.16
N LYS A 426 -23.59 -24.04 2.71
CA LYS A 426 -22.14 -24.05 2.96
C LYS A 426 -21.75 -22.77 3.68
N ALA A 427 -20.89 -22.91 4.70
CA ALA A 427 -20.23 -21.79 5.35
C ALA A 427 -18.73 -22.08 5.44
N VAL A 428 -17.89 -21.08 5.12
CA VAL A 428 -16.43 -21.16 5.15
C VAL A 428 -15.88 -19.91 5.82
N VAL A 429 -14.85 -20.09 6.66
CA VAL A 429 -14.06 -19.01 7.25
C VAL A 429 -12.58 -19.28 6.96
N GLU A 430 -11.93 -18.37 6.25
CA GLU A 430 -10.50 -18.38 5.97
C GLU A 430 -9.82 -17.23 6.70
N ALA A 431 -8.69 -17.49 7.35
CA ALA A 431 -7.88 -16.48 8.01
C ALA A 431 -6.39 -16.67 7.71
N THR A 432 -5.69 -15.56 7.46
CA THR A 432 -4.22 -15.55 7.39
C THR A 432 -3.66 -14.29 8.05
N LEU A 433 -2.67 -14.48 8.92
CA LEU A 433 -1.97 -13.44 9.65
C LEU A 433 -0.46 -13.55 9.37
N ILE A 434 0.12 -12.48 8.84
CA ILE A 434 1.56 -12.35 8.58
C ILE A 434 2.08 -11.20 9.44
N ARG A 435 3.12 -11.44 10.25
CA ARG A 435 3.79 -10.39 11.03
C ARG A 435 5.30 -10.59 11.00
N THR A 436 6.05 -9.49 10.89
CA THR A 436 7.52 -9.50 10.92
C THR A 436 8.04 -8.59 12.03
N PHE A 437 8.89 -9.16 12.89
CA PHE A 437 9.50 -8.48 14.03
C PHE A 437 10.99 -8.25 13.77
N ASN A 438 11.49 -7.07 14.16
CA ASN A 438 12.88 -6.63 13.95
C ASN A 438 13.38 -6.78 12.50
N ASN A 439 12.48 -6.72 11.51
CA ASN A 439 12.74 -6.95 10.08
C ASN A 439 13.38 -8.31 9.72
N VAL A 440 13.39 -9.27 10.64
CA VAL A 440 14.14 -10.54 10.50
C VAL A 440 13.30 -11.77 10.88
N HIS A 441 12.45 -11.66 11.90
CA HIS A 441 11.66 -12.77 12.42
C HIS A 441 10.23 -12.67 11.89
N ARG A 442 9.86 -13.51 10.93
CA ARG A 442 8.53 -13.54 10.32
C ARG A 442 7.73 -14.73 10.82
N ILE A 443 6.47 -14.49 11.15
CA ILE A 443 5.50 -15.52 11.52
C ILE A 443 4.31 -15.41 10.58
N THR A 444 3.90 -16.55 10.02
CA THR A 444 2.69 -16.71 9.22
C THR A 444 1.78 -17.73 9.90
N ILE A 445 0.57 -17.33 10.24
CA ILE A 445 -0.49 -18.21 10.76
C ILE A 445 -1.59 -18.26 9.69
N ARG A 446 -2.01 -19.46 9.29
CA ARG A 446 -3.15 -19.70 8.40
C ARG A 446 -4.15 -20.61 9.09
N GLY A 447 -5.43 -20.51 8.72
CA GLY A 447 -6.44 -21.48 9.08
C GLY A 447 -7.69 -21.34 8.25
N GLU A 448 -8.36 -22.46 8.04
CA GLU A 448 -9.60 -22.59 7.29
C GLU A 448 -10.57 -23.47 8.08
N ALA A 449 -11.83 -23.07 8.16
CA ALA A 449 -12.88 -23.86 8.79
C ALA A 449 -14.13 -23.86 7.90
N GLY A 450 -14.73 -25.04 7.69
CA GLY A 450 -15.81 -25.23 6.74
C GLY A 450 -16.90 -26.16 7.26
N VAL A 451 -18.16 -25.88 6.89
CA VAL A 451 -19.30 -26.77 7.14
C VAL A 451 -20.29 -26.76 5.96
N ILE A 452 -20.72 -27.94 5.56
CA ILE A 452 -21.81 -28.20 4.61
C ILE A 452 -22.94 -28.89 5.35
N LYS A 453 -24.17 -28.45 5.07
CA LYS A 453 -25.41 -29.11 5.47
C LYS A 453 -26.29 -29.29 4.24
N THR A 454 -26.82 -30.49 4.06
CA THR A 454 -27.64 -30.87 2.90
C THR A 454 -28.58 -32.03 3.25
N ASN A 455 -29.60 -32.26 2.43
CA ASN A 455 -30.45 -33.45 2.47
C ASN A 455 -29.82 -34.67 1.78
N SER A 456 -28.99 -34.48 0.75
CA SER A 456 -28.29 -35.54 0.01
C SER A 456 -26.83 -35.15 -0.21
N PHE A 457 -25.90 -35.80 0.52
CA PHE A 457 -24.47 -35.46 0.42
C PHE A 457 -23.81 -36.09 -0.80
N ASP A 458 -24.26 -37.27 -1.20
CA ASP A 458 -23.70 -38.01 -2.33
C ASP A 458 -23.99 -37.29 -3.66
N GLU A 459 -25.03 -36.45 -3.69
CA GLU A 459 -25.37 -35.53 -4.79
C GLU A 459 -24.64 -34.17 -4.72
N VAL A 460 -23.92 -33.84 -3.63
CA VAL A 460 -23.17 -32.56 -3.55
C VAL A 460 -22.02 -32.60 -4.56
N PRO A 461 -21.89 -31.59 -5.45
CA PRO A 461 -20.77 -31.45 -6.37
C PRO A 461 -19.41 -31.58 -5.68
N THR A 462 -18.48 -32.32 -6.28
CA THR A 462 -17.13 -32.51 -5.73
C THR A 462 -16.37 -31.19 -5.59
N SER A 463 -16.58 -30.20 -6.46
CA SER A 463 -16.01 -28.85 -6.30
C SER A 463 -16.50 -28.13 -5.03
N LEU A 464 -17.65 -28.52 -4.48
CA LEU A 464 -18.23 -27.92 -3.28
C LEU A 464 -17.94 -28.69 -1.99
N ARG A 465 -17.54 -29.97 -2.06
CA ARG A 465 -17.10 -30.76 -0.89
C ARG A 465 -15.80 -30.22 -0.30
N PHE A 466 -15.45 -30.62 0.93
CA PHE A 466 -14.20 -30.24 1.55
C PHE A 466 -13.13 -31.33 1.48
N TYR A 467 -11.89 -30.91 1.28
CA TYR A 467 -10.71 -31.75 1.25
C TYR A 467 -9.55 -31.02 1.95
N ALA A 468 -8.61 -31.77 2.51
CA ALA A 468 -7.36 -31.23 3.02
C ALA A 468 -6.15 -31.94 2.38
N GLY A 469 -4.93 -31.40 2.58
CA GLY A 469 -3.71 -31.85 1.89
C GLY A 469 -3.25 -30.90 0.78
N GLY A 470 -1.96 -30.94 0.44
CA GLY A 470 -1.32 -30.06 -0.55
C GLY A 470 -0.86 -28.69 -0.01
N ASP A 471 -0.23 -27.91 -0.91
CA ASP A 471 0.57 -26.69 -0.65
C ASP A 471 -0.02 -25.66 0.32
N LYS A 472 -1.34 -25.46 0.29
CA LYS A 472 -2.04 -24.41 1.07
C LYS A 472 -2.84 -24.94 2.27
N SER A 473 -2.97 -26.25 2.41
CA SER A 473 -3.78 -26.91 3.43
C SER A 473 -2.90 -27.56 4.49
N VAL A 474 -2.56 -28.84 4.32
CA VAL A 474 -1.63 -29.59 5.17
C VAL A 474 -0.53 -30.12 4.27
N ARG A 475 0.65 -29.49 4.30
CA ARG A 475 1.82 -29.96 3.54
C ARG A 475 2.25 -31.34 4.04
N GLY A 476 3.00 -32.10 3.26
CA GLY A 476 3.37 -33.49 3.57
C GLY A 476 2.41 -34.51 2.96
N PHE A 477 1.22 -34.07 2.58
CA PHE A 477 0.18 -34.83 1.91
C PHE A 477 -0.05 -34.29 0.51
N ASP A 478 -0.46 -35.17 -0.40
CA ASP A 478 -0.88 -34.82 -1.76
C ASP A 478 -2.15 -33.95 -1.74
N TYR A 479 -2.41 -33.30 -2.87
CA TYR A 479 -3.57 -32.44 -3.01
C TYR A 479 -4.87 -33.24 -2.82
N ARG A 480 -5.71 -32.78 -1.89
CA ARG A 480 -7.00 -33.40 -1.52
C ARG A 480 -6.94 -34.80 -0.87
N GLU A 481 -5.77 -35.32 -0.53
CA GLU A 481 -5.57 -36.67 0.06
C GLU A 481 -6.31 -36.86 1.41
N ILE A 482 -6.42 -35.80 2.23
CA ILE A 482 -7.05 -35.89 3.55
C ILE A 482 -8.56 -35.63 3.41
N SER A 483 -9.33 -36.70 3.22
CA SER A 483 -10.80 -36.68 3.24
C SER A 483 -11.40 -38.04 3.61
N PRO A 484 -12.72 -38.17 3.86
CA PRO A 484 -13.39 -39.46 3.95
C PRO A 484 -13.20 -40.26 2.66
N THR A 485 -12.95 -41.56 2.78
CA THR A 485 -12.81 -42.46 1.63
C THR A 485 -14.00 -43.40 1.48
N ALA A 486 -14.23 -43.88 0.25
CA ALA A 486 -15.20 -44.94 -0.06
C ALA A 486 -14.61 -45.93 -1.07
N GLU A 487 -15.17 -47.14 -1.14
CA GLU A 487 -14.91 -48.06 -2.24
C GLU A 487 -15.65 -47.55 -3.50
N VAL A 488 -14.93 -47.38 -4.61
CA VAL A 488 -15.47 -46.95 -5.91
C VAL A 488 -14.85 -47.82 -7.02
N ILE A 489 -15.54 -47.95 -8.15
CA ILE A 489 -14.94 -48.57 -9.34
C ILE A 489 -14.11 -47.55 -10.11
N ASP A 490 -12.86 -47.89 -10.40
CA ASP A 490 -12.00 -47.19 -11.35
C ASP A 490 -12.65 -47.24 -12.76
N PRO A 491 -12.91 -46.10 -13.43
CA PRO A 491 -13.58 -46.05 -14.72
C PRO A 491 -12.66 -46.44 -15.89
N GLU A 492 -11.33 -46.44 -15.71
CA GLU A 492 -10.38 -46.94 -16.71
C GLU A 492 -10.22 -48.46 -16.64
N THR A 493 -10.10 -49.02 -15.43
CA THR A 493 -9.75 -50.43 -15.22
C THR A 493 -10.95 -51.33 -14.88
N GLY A 494 -12.01 -50.79 -14.30
CA GLY A 494 -13.17 -51.54 -13.80
C GLY A 494 -12.92 -52.24 -12.46
N GLU A 495 -11.82 -51.97 -11.77
CA GLU A 495 -11.49 -52.56 -10.46
C GLU A 495 -12.03 -51.71 -9.29
N LEU A 496 -12.36 -52.36 -8.17
CA LEU A 496 -12.73 -51.67 -6.92
C LEU A 496 -11.47 -51.11 -6.24
N ILE A 497 -11.42 -49.78 -6.11
CA ILE A 497 -10.38 -49.01 -5.44
C ILE A 497 -10.97 -48.27 -4.23
N VAL A 498 -10.13 -47.78 -3.31
CA VAL A 498 -10.56 -46.93 -2.19
C VAL A 498 -10.13 -45.49 -2.48
N ASP A 499 -11.07 -44.56 -2.42
CA ASP A 499 -10.89 -43.23 -2.99
C ASP A 499 -11.49 -42.09 -2.15
N SER A 500 -10.92 -40.88 -2.24
CA SER A 500 -11.22 -39.67 -1.48
C SER A 500 -12.49 -38.96 -1.97
N ILE A 501 -13.61 -39.16 -1.27
CA ILE A 501 -14.94 -38.64 -1.67
C ILE A 501 -15.31 -37.27 -1.10
N GLY A 502 -14.46 -36.68 -0.25
CA GLY A 502 -14.68 -35.36 0.34
C GLY A 502 -15.61 -35.35 1.58
N GLY A 503 -15.44 -34.34 2.42
CA GLY A 503 -16.11 -34.20 3.72
C GLY A 503 -17.13 -33.06 3.80
N LYS A 504 -18.05 -33.19 4.77
CA LYS A 504 -19.00 -32.14 5.20
C LYS A 504 -18.36 -31.05 6.06
N TYR A 505 -17.28 -31.38 6.76
CA TYR A 505 -16.59 -30.48 7.69
C TYR A 505 -15.12 -30.36 7.28
N LEU A 506 -14.57 -29.16 7.46
CA LEU A 506 -13.15 -28.86 7.28
C LEU A 506 -12.62 -28.12 8.50
N ALA A 507 -11.43 -28.48 8.95
CA ALA A 507 -10.62 -27.65 9.83
C ALA A 507 -9.14 -27.82 9.44
N THR A 508 -8.47 -26.72 9.12
CA THR A 508 -7.02 -26.69 8.87
C THR A 508 -6.37 -25.54 9.63
N SER A 509 -5.11 -25.71 10.03
CA SER A 509 -4.27 -24.65 10.58
C SER A 509 -2.82 -24.89 10.24
N SER A 510 -2.10 -23.80 9.96
CA SER A 510 -0.67 -23.81 9.64
C SER A 510 0.01 -22.71 10.45
N VAL A 511 1.08 -23.04 11.16
CA VAL A 511 1.99 -22.06 11.76
C VAL A 511 3.37 -22.21 11.13
N GLU A 512 3.86 -21.13 10.54
CA GLU A 512 5.18 -21.07 9.92
C GLU A 512 6.00 -19.93 10.53
N TYR A 513 7.24 -20.25 10.88
CA TYR A 513 8.26 -19.28 11.29
C TYR A 513 9.35 -19.23 10.23
N ALA A 514 9.69 -18.01 9.77
CA ALA A 514 10.76 -17.77 8.81
C ALA A 514 11.74 -16.73 9.35
N TYR A 515 13.03 -17.04 9.28
CA TYR A 515 14.14 -16.19 9.72
C TYR A 515 14.95 -15.71 8.51
N GLN A 516 15.11 -14.39 8.38
CA GLN A 516 15.87 -13.80 7.28
C GLN A 516 17.38 -13.93 7.50
N VAL A 517 18.02 -14.82 6.72
CA VAL A 517 19.45 -15.14 6.81
C VAL A 517 20.32 -14.24 5.92
N ALA A 518 19.72 -13.67 4.87
CA ALA A 518 20.31 -12.66 3.99
C ALA A 518 19.18 -11.84 3.35
N ASP A 519 19.49 -10.71 2.71
CA ASP A 519 18.51 -9.73 2.20
C ASP A 519 17.36 -10.35 1.38
N ASN A 520 17.68 -11.35 0.55
CA ASN A 520 16.72 -12.04 -0.32
C ASN A 520 16.45 -13.50 0.06
N TRP A 521 16.85 -13.96 1.26
CA TRP A 521 16.74 -15.36 1.66
C TRP A 521 16.22 -15.52 3.09
N ARG A 522 15.22 -16.40 3.26
CA ARG A 522 14.71 -16.84 4.56
C ARG A 522 14.84 -18.34 4.68
N VAL A 523 15.21 -18.82 5.86
CA VAL A 523 15.01 -20.23 6.25
C VAL A 523 13.73 -20.32 7.06
N ALA A 524 12.92 -21.34 6.83
CA ALA A 524 11.62 -21.50 7.44
C ALA A 524 11.48 -22.87 8.11
N ALA A 525 10.58 -22.96 9.08
CA ALA A 525 10.06 -24.20 9.62
C ALA A 525 8.56 -24.02 9.88
N PHE A 526 7.78 -25.07 9.64
CA PHE A 526 6.33 -25.03 9.83
C PHE A 526 5.80 -26.27 10.55
N VAL A 527 4.60 -26.12 11.09
CA VAL A 527 3.71 -27.20 11.50
C VAL A 527 2.33 -26.92 10.90
N ASP A 528 1.78 -27.91 10.21
CA ASP A 528 0.40 -27.88 9.72
C ASP A 528 -0.40 -28.97 10.43
N ALA A 529 -1.70 -28.76 10.58
CA ALA A 529 -2.64 -29.75 11.08
C ALA A 529 -4.01 -29.55 10.45
N GLY A 530 -4.72 -30.63 10.14
CA GLY A 530 -6.07 -30.52 9.59
C GLY A 530 -6.78 -31.85 9.40
N THR A 531 -8.06 -31.74 9.04
CA THR A 531 -8.95 -32.85 8.73
C THR A 531 -10.09 -32.35 7.85
N ALA A 532 -10.52 -33.19 6.89
CA ALA A 532 -11.83 -33.08 6.26
C ALA A 532 -12.63 -34.34 6.61
N THR A 533 -13.89 -34.21 7.03
CA THR A 533 -14.64 -35.33 7.60
C THR A 533 -16.16 -35.20 7.47
N ASN A 534 -16.87 -36.32 7.64
CA ASN A 534 -18.32 -36.41 7.75
C ASN A 534 -18.81 -36.58 9.21
N ASP A 535 -17.92 -36.78 10.18
CA ASP A 535 -18.22 -36.93 11.60
C ASP A 535 -17.31 -36.08 12.51
N SER A 536 -17.63 -36.02 13.80
CA SER A 536 -16.87 -35.23 14.79
C SER A 536 -15.82 -36.03 15.57
N SER A 537 -15.59 -37.29 15.20
CA SER A 537 -14.73 -38.27 15.86
C SER A 537 -13.41 -38.55 15.14
N THR A 538 -13.21 -37.94 13.97
CA THR A 538 -12.04 -38.17 13.12
C THR A 538 -10.73 -37.68 13.75
N THR A 539 -9.65 -38.45 13.56
CA THR A 539 -8.32 -38.14 14.09
C THR A 539 -7.67 -37.01 13.29
N LEU A 540 -7.03 -36.07 13.98
CA LEU A 540 -6.36 -34.94 13.34
C LEU A 540 -5.04 -35.38 12.67
N THR A 541 -4.95 -35.17 11.36
CA THR A 541 -3.71 -35.35 10.58
C THR A 541 -2.82 -34.13 10.77
N TYR A 542 -1.50 -34.33 10.86
CA TYR A 542 -0.54 -33.23 11.05
C TYR A 542 0.75 -33.44 10.28
N SER A 543 1.52 -32.37 10.10
CA SER A 543 2.81 -32.42 9.43
C SER A 543 3.78 -31.38 9.96
N VAL A 544 5.06 -31.61 9.72
CA VAL A 544 6.13 -30.65 9.99
C VAL A 544 7.15 -30.65 8.86
N GLY A 545 7.85 -29.53 8.68
CA GLY A 545 8.94 -29.48 7.71
C GLY A 545 9.80 -28.23 7.77
N PRO A 546 11.08 -28.31 7.36
CA PRO A 546 11.86 -27.14 6.99
C PRO A 546 11.44 -26.59 5.63
N GLY A 547 11.77 -25.32 5.39
CA GLY A 547 11.66 -24.69 4.08
C GLY A 547 12.67 -23.57 3.86
N VAL A 548 12.70 -23.05 2.64
CA VAL A 548 13.56 -21.93 2.22
C VAL A 548 12.71 -21.00 1.36
N HIS A 549 12.79 -19.69 1.61
CA HIS A 549 12.19 -18.67 0.76
C HIS A 549 13.29 -17.91 0.03
N TRP A 550 13.16 -17.77 -1.28
CA TRP A 550 13.93 -16.84 -2.10
C TRP A 550 13.02 -15.67 -2.51
N LEU A 551 13.38 -14.47 -2.08
CA LEU A 551 12.66 -13.23 -2.36
C LEU A 551 13.13 -12.70 -3.74
N SER A 552 12.52 -13.21 -4.81
CA SER A 552 12.87 -12.78 -6.16
C SER A 552 12.19 -11.44 -6.52
N PRO A 553 12.71 -10.67 -7.51
CA PRO A 553 12.10 -9.42 -7.96
C PRO A 553 10.67 -9.57 -8.51
N ILE A 554 10.25 -10.78 -8.88
CA ILE A 554 8.93 -11.09 -9.44
C ILE A 554 7.99 -11.77 -8.41
N GLY A 555 8.41 -11.87 -7.14
CA GLY A 555 7.66 -12.51 -6.06
C GLY A 555 8.46 -13.59 -5.32
N PRO A 556 8.02 -14.01 -4.13
CA PRO A 556 8.71 -15.03 -3.35
C PRO A 556 8.55 -16.43 -3.98
N VAL A 557 9.65 -17.17 -4.04
CA VAL A 557 9.70 -18.61 -4.32
C VAL A 557 9.88 -19.31 -2.98
N ARG A 558 9.05 -20.31 -2.65
CA ARG A 558 9.08 -21.01 -1.37
C ARG A 558 9.16 -22.52 -1.61
N LEU A 559 10.22 -23.13 -1.10
CA LEU A 559 10.48 -24.56 -1.17
C LEU A 559 10.31 -25.17 0.23
N TYR A 560 9.58 -26.26 0.36
CA TYR A 560 9.45 -27.00 1.62
C TYR A 560 9.68 -28.49 1.42
N VAL A 561 10.31 -29.13 2.40
CA VAL A 561 10.33 -30.59 2.53
C VAL A 561 9.44 -30.93 3.72
N ALA A 562 8.34 -31.61 3.47
CA ALA A 562 7.31 -31.85 4.46
C ALA A 562 7.21 -33.35 4.80
N ARG A 563 6.97 -33.65 6.08
CA ARG A 563 6.65 -35.00 6.54
C ARG A 563 5.26 -35.02 7.16
N GLY A 564 4.36 -35.79 6.55
CA GLY A 564 3.01 -36.04 7.04
C GLY A 564 2.96 -37.16 8.07
N PHE A 565 2.01 -37.05 9.00
CA PHE A 565 1.65 -38.04 10.01
C PHE A 565 0.13 -38.18 10.03
N ALA A 566 -0.37 -39.25 9.42
CA ALA A 566 -1.77 -39.67 9.48
C ALA A 566 -1.90 -40.86 10.45
N PRO A 567 -3.12 -41.31 10.81
CA PRO A 567 -3.30 -42.45 11.71
C PRO A 567 -2.66 -43.75 11.19
N ASP A 568 -2.75 -43.97 9.87
CA ASP A 568 -2.39 -45.25 9.23
C ASP A 568 -1.09 -45.17 8.42
N GLU A 569 -0.56 -43.97 8.15
CA GLU A 569 0.63 -43.78 7.30
C GLU A 569 1.48 -42.54 7.64
N ASN A 570 2.68 -42.49 7.05
CA ASN A 570 3.59 -41.35 7.13
C ASN A 570 4.16 -41.04 5.74
N THR A 571 3.89 -39.85 5.25
CA THR A 571 4.19 -39.39 3.89
C THR A 571 5.35 -38.39 3.87
N TRP A 572 6.01 -38.26 2.73
CA TRP A 572 7.04 -37.25 2.49
C TRP A 572 6.76 -36.54 1.18
N GLN A 573 6.62 -35.22 1.23
CA GLN A 573 6.31 -34.41 0.05
C GLN A 573 7.26 -33.22 -0.08
N LEU A 574 7.52 -32.85 -1.34
CA LEU A 574 8.21 -31.61 -1.70
C LEU A 574 7.15 -30.60 -2.16
N HIS A 575 7.22 -29.36 -1.69
CA HIS A 575 6.27 -28.31 -2.06
C HIS A 575 6.99 -27.11 -2.65
N ILE A 576 6.47 -26.55 -3.75
CA ILE A 576 7.05 -25.41 -4.47
C ILE A 576 5.97 -24.36 -4.75
N LEU A 577 5.95 -23.31 -3.92
CA LEU A 577 5.00 -22.20 -4.06
C LEU A 577 5.68 -20.99 -4.70
N LEU A 578 5.07 -20.43 -5.74
CA LEU A 578 5.50 -19.20 -6.40
C LEU A 578 4.45 -18.09 -6.22
N GLY A 579 4.90 -16.89 -5.84
CA GLY A 579 4.05 -15.72 -5.71
C GLY A 579 3.59 -15.41 -4.28
N PRO A 580 2.86 -14.29 -4.09
CA PRO A 580 2.50 -13.76 -2.77
C PRO A 580 1.59 -14.68 -1.95
N GLU A 581 1.49 -14.40 -0.65
CA GLU A 581 0.64 -15.14 0.28
C GLU A 581 -0.80 -14.60 0.40
N LEU A 582 -1.07 -13.33 0.03
CA LEU A 582 -2.38 -12.64 0.16
C LEU A 582 -2.76 -11.75 -1.04
#